data_AF-K2E1X1-F1
#
_entry.id   AF-K2E1X1-F1
#
_cell.length_a   1.000
_cell.length_b   1.000
_cell.length_c   1.000
_cell.angle_alpha   90.00
_cell.angle_beta   90.00
_cell.angle_gamma   90.00
#
_symmetry.space_group_name_H-M   'P 1'
#
loop_
_entity.id
_entity.type
_entity.pdbx_description
1 polymer ?
#
loop_
_entity_poly.entity_id
_entity_poly.type
_entity_poly.pdbx_seq_one_letter_code
_entity_poly.pdbx_strand_id
1 'polypeptide(L)'
;MGQVTPWPIETTLHPMARLAQTRESFGELPSLDRALFTSLQMFTSRLRDYADGSLNVSPDDALDALARKCFENPQLLRDMILQHVKLSSVESFEGPSTFYAWINKVCPVGCSFCFFKSPVKARGEERSELTPEGVERMIEFINQGNFERMVITGGGEPMLKRKEICRLAEAASLKRLILVTSSYFSMKLPMAQKVLQELSDSIKRNPNRPTLVFRLSLDECHLEQLGVRGDGGLSYVRNLIEAFSAYKDDPQMKLLIHTIKGDHTVEQLLSELEIEHREDCGDLVESASKITGSLSRITLSNGFKFDVEYSQLFDSSTDVDLNQTEGTADFNNRTFEDFIGGRARGNQSIACNNEGEKGLYYLHLYDGTVFVWGATAPDIEPSLYEHAYKDVIRRNVDDVLTRGFLEKGTFHREKIVAEVDPTAVRLARGMGLRDFYARLLLEKETTRLYASLRYIQIFIKEGRISQDQIDSWPKQLVALVALPAKKLAELCRASKKTIVQQYLQDPGVNIDTLMDLYRRVRLGHFDFGIDVLLEEVGNSSIDLSIREAFIQHILSTENLSVAIHQPEEVFEV
;
A
#
# COMPACT_ATOMS: atom_id res chain seq x y z
N MET A 1 18.43 -7.14 -18.71
CA MET A 1 17.09 -7.17 -18.10
C MET A 1 16.90 -5.86 -17.36
N GLY A 2 15.97 -5.01 -17.80
CA GLY A 2 15.70 -3.75 -17.12
C GLY A 2 15.08 -4.05 -15.75
N GLN A 3 15.56 -3.40 -14.69
CA GLN A 3 14.95 -3.53 -13.36
C GLN A 3 13.50 -3.07 -13.44
N VAL A 4 12.57 -4.01 -13.30
CA VAL A 4 11.14 -3.75 -13.10
C VAL A 4 10.98 -3.27 -11.65
N THR A 5 10.18 -2.23 -11.44
CA THR A 5 9.84 -1.75 -10.10
C THR A 5 9.14 -2.90 -9.36
N PRO A 6 9.60 -3.32 -8.19
CA PRO A 6 9.17 -4.58 -7.63
C PRO A 6 7.72 -4.52 -7.17
N TRP A 7 7.00 -5.61 -7.41
CA TRP A 7 5.73 -5.94 -6.79
C TRP A 7 5.90 -5.82 -5.26
N PRO A 8 5.19 -4.92 -4.53
CA PRO A 8 3.83 -4.39 -4.71
C PRO A 8 3.71 -2.91 -5.19
N ILE A 9 4.81 -2.26 -5.61
CA ILE A 9 4.86 -0.81 -5.84
C ILE A 9 4.15 -0.40 -7.15
N GLU A 10 4.03 -1.34 -8.10
CA GLU A 10 3.23 -1.18 -9.30
C GLU A 10 1.87 -1.83 -9.10
N THR A 11 0.97 -1.11 -8.43
CA THR A 11 -0.41 -1.56 -8.17
C THR A 11 -1.12 -1.97 -9.44
N THR A 12 -0.92 -1.27 -10.57
CA THR A 12 -1.49 -1.65 -11.89
C THR A 12 -0.97 -2.96 -12.45
N LEU A 13 0.14 -3.49 -11.93
CA LEU A 13 0.65 -4.82 -12.27
C LEU A 13 0.17 -5.91 -11.31
N HIS A 14 -0.53 -5.53 -10.24
CA HIS A 14 -1.10 -6.49 -9.33
C HIS A 14 -2.31 -7.19 -9.99
N PRO A 15 -2.37 -8.53 -10.02
CA PRO A 15 -3.52 -9.28 -10.54
C PRO A 15 -4.87 -8.75 -10.08
N MET A 16 -4.98 -8.45 -8.79
CA MET A 16 -6.23 -7.92 -8.21
C MET A 16 -6.61 -6.53 -8.69
N ALA A 17 -5.64 -5.64 -8.93
CA ALA A 17 -5.94 -4.29 -9.39
C ALA A 17 -6.44 -4.30 -10.84
N ARG A 18 -5.81 -5.13 -11.68
CA ARG A 18 -6.27 -5.37 -13.05
C ARG A 18 -7.65 -6.01 -13.07
N LEU A 19 -7.88 -7.01 -12.22
CA LEU A 19 -9.19 -7.66 -12.11
C LEU A 19 -10.28 -6.69 -11.63
N ALA A 20 -9.98 -5.81 -10.66
CA ALA A 20 -10.90 -4.78 -10.19
C ALA A 20 -11.24 -3.76 -11.30
N GLN A 21 -10.23 -3.23 -12.01
CA GLN A 21 -10.42 -2.29 -13.13
C GLN A 21 -11.21 -2.92 -14.29
N THR A 22 -10.96 -4.20 -14.58
CA THR A 22 -11.69 -4.94 -15.62
C THR A 22 -13.16 -5.11 -15.22
N ARG A 23 -13.46 -5.32 -13.93
CA ARG A 23 -14.85 -5.51 -13.46
C ARG A 23 -15.67 -4.22 -13.48
N GLU A 24 -15.09 -3.08 -13.09
CA GLU A 24 -15.79 -1.79 -13.16
C GLU A 24 -16.14 -1.38 -14.60
N SER A 25 -15.33 -1.80 -15.57
CA SER A 25 -15.58 -1.56 -17.00
C SER A 25 -16.65 -2.47 -17.63
N PHE A 26 -16.98 -3.61 -17.01
CA PHE A 26 -17.99 -4.55 -17.56
C PHE A 26 -19.39 -4.42 -16.97
N GLY A 27 -19.61 -3.69 -15.88
CA GLY A 27 -20.95 -3.37 -15.33
C GLY A 27 -21.81 -4.56 -14.87
N GLU A 28 -21.43 -5.80 -15.18
CA GLU A 28 -22.10 -7.05 -14.82
C GLU A 28 -21.06 -8.12 -14.45
N LEU A 29 -21.44 -9.00 -13.50
CA LEU A 29 -20.71 -10.22 -13.17
C LEU A 29 -20.56 -11.10 -14.44
N PRO A 30 -19.34 -11.53 -14.83
CA PRO A 30 -19.09 -12.40 -15.97
C PRO A 30 -20.03 -13.63 -16.04
N SER A 31 -20.24 -14.16 -17.24
CA SER A 31 -21.11 -15.33 -17.46
C SER A 31 -20.71 -16.59 -16.66
N LEU A 32 -19.42 -16.74 -16.32
CA LEU A 32 -18.92 -17.78 -15.41
C LEU A 32 -19.45 -17.62 -13.97
N ASP A 33 -19.62 -16.39 -13.50
CA ASP A 33 -20.21 -16.09 -12.20
C ASP A 33 -21.69 -16.43 -12.17
N ARG A 34 -22.43 -16.31 -13.29
CA ARG A 34 -23.84 -16.75 -13.33
C ARG A 34 -23.99 -18.25 -13.15
N ALA A 35 -23.11 -19.07 -13.74
CA ALA A 35 -23.16 -20.53 -13.57
C ALA A 35 -22.77 -20.96 -12.14
N LEU A 36 -21.77 -20.30 -11.54
CA LEU A 36 -21.36 -20.55 -10.16
C LEU A 36 -22.43 -20.06 -9.16
N PHE A 37 -23.03 -18.89 -9.42
CA PHE A 37 -24.16 -18.36 -8.66
C PHE A 37 -25.39 -19.26 -8.78
N THR A 38 -25.67 -19.79 -9.97
CA THR A 38 -26.71 -20.81 -10.19
C THR A 38 -26.38 -22.10 -9.43
N SER A 39 -25.12 -22.54 -9.40
CA SER A 39 -24.67 -23.70 -8.61
C SER A 39 -24.82 -23.48 -7.11
N LEU A 40 -24.52 -22.28 -6.61
CA LEU A 40 -24.72 -21.87 -5.22
C LEU A 40 -26.22 -21.70 -4.87
N GLN A 41 -27.05 -21.25 -5.81
CA GLN A 41 -28.50 -21.17 -5.69
C GLN A 41 -29.15 -22.57 -5.69
N MET A 42 -28.72 -23.47 -6.58
CA MET A 42 -29.14 -24.86 -6.58
C MET A 42 -28.71 -25.57 -5.29
N PHE A 43 -27.51 -25.27 -4.77
CA PHE A 43 -27.05 -25.83 -3.51
C PHE A 43 -27.88 -25.34 -2.31
N THR A 44 -28.25 -24.04 -2.29
CA THR A 44 -29.17 -23.51 -1.28
C THR A 44 -30.62 -23.99 -1.44
N SER A 45 -31.04 -24.36 -2.66
CA SER A 45 -32.28 -25.11 -2.88
C SER A 45 -32.19 -26.51 -2.29
N ARG A 46 -31.08 -27.22 -2.48
CA ARG A 46 -30.86 -28.56 -1.87
C ARG A 46 -30.82 -28.53 -0.35
N LEU A 47 -30.37 -27.42 0.26
CA LEU A 47 -30.49 -27.21 1.71
C LEU A 47 -31.95 -27.02 2.16
N ARG A 48 -32.81 -26.46 1.29
CA ARG A 48 -34.27 -26.37 1.51
C ARG A 48 -34.94 -27.73 1.33
N ASP A 49 -34.56 -28.48 0.30
CA ASP A 49 -34.99 -29.85 0.02
C ASP A 49 -34.49 -30.83 1.13
N TYR A 50 -33.41 -30.49 1.83
CA TYR A 50 -33.02 -31.22 3.04
C TYR A 50 -33.95 -30.90 4.22
N ALA A 51 -34.31 -29.62 4.42
CA ALA A 51 -35.23 -29.21 5.47
C ALA A 51 -36.65 -29.78 5.32
N ASP A 52 -37.03 -30.22 4.11
CA ASP A 52 -38.28 -30.96 3.86
C ASP A 52 -38.14 -32.50 3.89
N GLY A 53 -36.93 -33.02 4.15
CA GLY A 53 -36.66 -34.44 4.35
C GLY A 53 -36.38 -35.26 3.08
N SER A 54 -36.16 -34.62 1.92
CA SER A 54 -35.98 -35.30 0.64
C SER A 54 -34.52 -35.65 0.26
N LEU A 55 -33.52 -35.33 1.09
CA LEU A 55 -32.08 -35.61 0.86
C LEU A 55 -31.41 -36.32 2.05
N ASN A 56 -30.61 -37.37 1.77
CA ASN A 56 -29.79 -38.11 2.76
C ASN A 56 -28.37 -37.50 2.92
N VAL A 57 -28.25 -36.23 3.33
CA VAL A 57 -26.96 -35.59 3.65
C VAL A 57 -27.09 -34.86 4.97
N SER A 58 -26.18 -35.03 5.92
CA SER A 58 -26.21 -34.28 7.20
C SER A 58 -26.18 -32.76 6.93
N PRO A 59 -26.93 -31.92 7.66
CA PRO A 59 -26.94 -30.48 7.42
C PRO A 59 -25.56 -29.85 7.65
N ASP A 60 -24.77 -30.43 8.56
CA ASP A 60 -23.38 -30.05 8.79
C ASP A 60 -22.49 -30.36 7.57
N ASP A 61 -22.68 -31.50 6.91
CA ASP A 61 -21.92 -31.88 5.71
C ASP A 61 -22.25 -31.00 4.51
N ALA A 62 -23.52 -30.60 4.38
CA ALA A 62 -23.97 -29.70 3.35
C ALA A 62 -23.43 -28.27 3.58
N LEU A 63 -23.44 -27.80 4.83
CA LEU A 63 -22.86 -26.51 5.18
C LEU A 63 -21.34 -26.48 4.94
N ASP A 64 -20.64 -27.56 5.30
CA ASP A 64 -19.23 -27.72 5.02
C ASP A 64 -18.93 -27.72 3.52
N ALA A 65 -19.73 -28.42 2.72
CA ALA A 65 -19.58 -28.43 1.27
C ALA A 65 -19.81 -27.06 0.64
N LEU A 66 -20.79 -26.29 1.14
CA LEU A 66 -21.00 -24.89 0.73
C LEU A 66 -19.77 -24.05 1.06
N ALA A 67 -19.32 -24.12 2.31
CA ALA A 67 -18.21 -23.31 2.78
C ALA A 67 -16.91 -23.62 2.04
N ARG A 68 -16.64 -24.90 1.73
CA ARG A 68 -15.54 -25.30 0.85
C ARG A 68 -15.64 -24.61 -0.51
N LYS A 69 -16.79 -24.71 -1.19
CA LYS A 69 -17.00 -24.03 -2.48
C LYS A 69 -16.79 -22.52 -2.43
N CYS A 70 -17.17 -21.90 -1.32
CA CYS A 70 -16.95 -20.47 -1.09
C CYS A 70 -15.46 -20.13 -0.95
N PHE A 71 -14.68 -20.93 -0.24
CA PHE A 71 -13.23 -20.75 -0.16
C PHE A 71 -12.49 -21.12 -1.46
N GLU A 72 -13.08 -21.97 -2.31
CA GLU A 72 -12.57 -22.19 -3.68
C GLU A 72 -12.83 -20.98 -4.61
N ASN A 73 -13.81 -20.14 -4.28
CA ASN A 73 -14.19 -18.95 -5.05
C ASN A 73 -14.31 -17.71 -4.15
N PRO A 74 -13.20 -17.34 -3.47
CA PRO A 74 -13.25 -16.41 -2.35
C PRO A 74 -13.67 -15.01 -2.78
N GLN A 75 -13.27 -14.57 -3.98
CA GLN A 75 -13.61 -13.25 -4.49
C GLN A 75 -15.12 -13.07 -4.71
N LEU A 76 -15.84 -14.10 -5.16
CA LEU A 76 -17.30 -13.98 -5.36
C LEU A 76 -18.01 -13.68 -4.03
N LEU A 77 -17.62 -14.37 -2.95
CA LEU A 77 -18.21 -14.14 -1.62
C LEU A 77 -17.77 -12.78 -1.06
N ARG A 78 -16.55 -12.38 -1.37
CA ARG A 78 -16.03 -11.06 -1.00
C ARG A 78 -16.83 -9.93 -1.65
N ASP A 79 -17.16 -10.07 -2.93
CA ASP A 79 -18.02 -9.12 -3.66
C ASP A 79 -19.44 -9.07 -3.05
N MET A 80 -20.00 -10.23 -2.67
CA MET A 80 -21.27 -10.30 -1.94
C MET A 80 -21.21 -9.59 -0.58
N ILE A 81 -20.10 -9.71 0.15
CA ILE A 81 -19.89 -9.00 1.42
C ILE A 81 -19.91 -7.48 1.19
N LEU A 82 -19.18 -6.98 0.20
CA LEU A 82 -19.13 -5.55 -0.13
C LEU A 82 -20.51 -4.99 -0.52
N GLN A 83 -21.31 -5.80 -1.21
CA GLN A 83 -22.66 -5.42 -1.62
C GLN A 83 -23.65 -5.37 -0.45
N HIS A 84 -23.68 -6.41 0.39
CA HIS A 84 -24.77 -6.63 1.36
C HIS A 84 -24.43 -6.23 2.80
N VAL A 85 -23.15 -6.30 3.20
CA VAL A 85 -22.75 -5.93 4.55
C VAL A 85 -22.58 -4.42 4.62
N LYS A 86 -23.24 -3.83 5.61
CA LYS A 86 -23.23 -2.41 5.95
C LYS A 86 -23.01 -2.32 7.45
N LEU A 87 -22.09 -1.46 7.86
CA LEU A 87 -21.79 -1.25 9.26
C LEU A 87 -22.46 0.03 9.73
N SER A 88 -23.19 -0.03 10.84
CA SER A 88 -23.64 1.20 11.53
C SER A 88 -22.41 2.02 11.94
N SER A 89 -22.44 3.34 11.78
CA SER A 89 -21.31 4.20 12.16
C SER A 89 -21.26 4.39 13.67
N VAL A 90 -20.08 4.22 14.27
CA VAL A 90 -19.81 4.53 15.68
C VAL A 90 -18.62 5.47 15.82
N GLU A 91 -17.59 5.29 14.99
CA GLU A 91 -16.47 6.24 14.89
C GLU A 91 -16.58 7.09 13.63
N SER A 92 -16.65 8.41 13.82
CA SER A 92 -16.52 9.41 12.77
C SER A 92 -15.03 9.72 12.53
N PHE A 93 -14.51 9.35 11.36
CA PHE A 93 -13.15 9.71 10.93
C PHE A 93 -13.10 11.10 10.28
N GLU A 94 -13.75 12.07 10.93
CA GLU A 94 -13.95 13.43 10.41
C GLU A 94 -12.91 14.43 10.94
N GLY A 95 -12.01 13.97 11.82
CA GLY A 95 -10.92 14.77 12.34
C GLY A 95 -9.86 15.12 11.29
N PRO A 96 -8.87 15.94 11.68
CA PRO A 96 -7.85 16.42 10.77
C PRO A 96 -7.02 15.28 10.16
N SER A 97 -7.03 15.19 8.83
CA SER A 97 -6.43 14.11 8.04
C SER A 97 -5.13 14.54 7.36
N THR A 98 -4.36 13.56 6.89
CA THR A 98 -3.10 13.74 6.17
C THR A 98 -3.16 13.08 4.81
N PHE A 99 -2.73 13.79 3.76
CA PHE A 99 -2.73 13.27 2.39
C PHE A 99 -1.31 13.11 1.84
N TYR A 100 -0.82 11.88 1.66
CA TYR A 100 0.43 11.60 0.96
C TYR A 100 0.17 11.45 -0.53
N ALA A 101 0.90 12.18 -1.36
CA ALA A 101 0.70 12.19 -2.81
C ALA A 101 1.98 11.84 -3.56
N TRP A 102 1.94 10.73 -4.30
CA TRP A 102 2.95 10.39 -5.30
C TRP A 102 2.49 10.90 -6.65
N ILE A 103 3.18 11.93 -7.16
CA ILE A 103 2.77 12.64 -8.38
C ILE A 103 3.51 12.17 -9.63
N ASN A 104 4.62 11.43 -9.49
CA ASN A 104 5.33 10.81 -10.59
C ASN A 104 6.23 9.66 -10.11
N LYS A 105 6.62 8.77 -11.03
CA LYS A 105 7.55 7.65 -10.77
C LYS A 105 9.03 7.92 -11.07
N VAL A 106 9.39 9.06 -11.65
CA VAL A 106 10.73 9.26 -12.20
C VAL A 106 11.63 9.93 -11.17
N CYS A 107 12.84 9.40 -10.93
CA CYS A 107 13.80 10.04 -10.05
C CYS A 107 15.17 10.14 -10.73
N PRO A 108 15.73 11.34 -10.97
CA PRO A 108 17.00 11.49 -11.66
C PRO A 108 18.21 11.10 -10.79
N VAL A 109 18.00 10.89 -9.48
CA VAL A 109 19.07 10.57 -8.53
C VAL A 109 19.53 9.13 -8.70
N GLY A 110 18.58 8.18 -8.70
CA GLY A 110 18.87 6.75 -8.89
C GLY A 110 19.57 6.07 -7.71
N CYS A 111 19.19 6.41 -6.47
CA CYS A 111 19.79 5.81 -5.27
C CYS A 111 19.56 4.29 -5.24
N SER A 112 20.60 3.52 -4.92
CA SER A 112 20.60 2.06 -4.88
C SER A 112 19.66 1.49 -3.82
N PHE A 113 19.55 2.16 -2.67
CA PHE A 113 18.73 1.77 -1.52
C PHE A 113 17.26 2.20 -1.64
N CYS A 114 16.90 3.00 -2.65
CA CYS A 114 15.55 3.54 -2.78
C CYS A 114 14.56 2.40 -3.05
N PHE A 115 13.65 2.15 -2.11
CA PHE A 115 12.69 1.05 -2.25
C PHE A 115 11.75 1.23 -3.45
N PHE A 116 11.50 2.48 -3.90
CA PHE A 116 10.73 2.76 -5.11
C PHE A 116 11.41 2.26 -6.39
N LYS A 117 12.74 2.06 -6.36
CA LYS A 117 13.58 1.75 -7.54
C LYS A 117 13.17 2.58 -8.76
N SER A 118 12.91 3.87 -8.52
CA SER A 118 12.35 4.79 -9.49
C SER A 118 13.20 4.86 -10.76
N PRO A 119 12.61 4.75 -11.96
CA PRO A 119 13.36 4.89 -13.19
C PRO A 119 13.99 6.29 -13.31
N VAL A 120 15.22 6.34 -13.82
CA VAL A 120 15.98 7.60 -14.04
C VAL A 120 15.45 8.40 -15.23
N LYS A 121 14.73 7.75 -16.14
CA LYS A 121 14.07 8.37 -17.30
C LYS A 121 12.68 7.79 -17.46
N ALA A 122 11.73 8.60 -17.91
CA ALA A 122 10.44 8.11 -18.36
C ALA A 122 10.69 7.13 -19.53
N ARG A 123 10.40 5.84 -19.31
CA ARG A 123 10.11 4.95 -20.44
C ARG A 123 8.75 5.40 -20.96
N GLY A 124 8.58 5.45 -22.28
CA GLY A 124 7.38 5.98 -22.94
C GLY A 124 6.12 5.14 -22.74
N GLU A 125 5.87 4.68 -21.51
CA GLU A 125 4.73 3.89 -21.10
C GLU A 125 3.79 4.78 -20.27
N GLU A 126 2.55 4.88 -20.76
CA GLU A 126 1.46 5.68 -20.21
C GLU A 126 1.15 5.28 -18.75
N ARG A 127 0.74 6.26 -17.92
CA ARG A 127 0.41 6.18 -16.45
C ARG A 127 1.58 6.24 -15.45
N SER A 128 2.67 6.94 -15.75
CA SER A 128 3.80 7.13 -14.81
C SER A 128 3.77 8.44 -14.00
N GLU A 129 2.74 9.27 -14.20
CA GLU A 129 2.61 10.60 -13.60
C GLU A 129 1.16 11.06 -13.53
N LEU A 130 0.89 11.91 -12.54
CA LEU A 130 -0.40 12.57 -12.38
C LEU A 130 -0.58 13.60 -13.49
N THR A 131 -1.74 13.55 -14.17
CA THR A 131 -2.07 14.48 -15.24
C THR A 131 -2.50 15.85 -14.69
N PRO A 132 -2.53 16.92 -15.50
CA PRO A 132 -3.10 18.20 -15.09
C PRO A 132 -4.55 18.10 -14.60
N GLU A 133 -5.38 17.24 -15.22
CA GLU A 133 -6.72 16.96 -14.70
C GLU A 133 -6.64 16.33 -13.30
N GLY A 134 -5.77 15.34 -13.13
CA GLY A 134 -5.55 14.68 -11.84
C GLY A 134 -5.12 15.66 -10.73
N VAL A 135 -4.35 16.69 -11.07
CA VAL A 135 -3.99 17.77 -10.12
C VAL A 135 -5.23 18.56 -9.69
N GLU A 136 -6.12 18.93 -10.61
CA GLU A 136 -7.36 19.63 -10.25
C GLU A 136 -8.30 18.74 -9.41
N ARG A 137 -8.43 17.46 -9.78
CA ARG A 137 -9.18 16.48 -8.97
C ARG A 137 -8.61 16.31 -7.57
N MET A 138 -7.29 16.35 -7.43
CA MET A 138 -6.62 16.30 -6.13
C MET A 138 -6.89 17.55 -5.29
N ILE A 139 -6.89 18.74 -5.91
CA ILE A 139 -7.27 20.00 -5.24
C ILE A 139 -8.72 19.91 -4.75
N GLU A 140 -9.64 19.45 -5.59
CA GLU A 140 -11.05 19.24 -5.22
C GLU A 140 -11.18 18.26 -4.06
N PHE A 141 -10.48 17.13 -4.12
CA PHE A 141 -10.49 16.11 -3.07
C PHE A 141 -10.00 16.67 -1.73
N ILE A 142 -8.89 17.41 -1.74
CA ILE A 142 -8.34 18.05 -0.54
C ILE A 142 -9.30 19.11 0.01
N ASN A 143 -9.90 19.93 -0.86
CA ASN A 143 -10.78 21.01 -0.45
C ASN A 143 -12.15 20.54 0.06
N GLN A 144 -12.58 19.33 -0.34
CA GLN A 144 -13.80 18.70 0.15
C GLN A 144 -13.60 17.98 1.50
N GLY A 145 -12.36 17.61 1.83
CA GLY A 145 -12.03 16.89 3.06
C GLY A 145 -11.46 17.79 4.16
N ASN A 146 -11.41 17.25 5.38
CA ASN A 146 -10.74 17.92 6.52
C ASN A 146 -9.25 17.56 6.54
N PHE A 147 -8.47 18.10 5.60
CA PHE A 147 -7.03 17.84 5.54
C PHE A 147 -6.23 18.94 6.25
N GLU A 148 -5.46 18.56 7.27
CA GLU A 148 -4.54 19.50 7.91
C GLU A 148 -3.29 19.71 7.06
N ARG A 149 -2.82 18.62 6.45
CA ARG A 149 -1.57 18.62 5.72
C ARG A 149 -1.57 17.70 4.51
N MET A 150 -0.75 18.08 3.54
CA MET A 150 -0.40 17.27 2.39
C MET A 150 1.10 17.04 2.38
N VAL A 151 1.51 15.82 2.04
CA VAL A 151 2.92 15.43 1.85
C VAL A 151 3.10 15.00 0.41
N ILE A 152 3.73 15.85 -0.40
CA ILE A 152 4.13 15.51 -1.77
C ILE A 152 5.47 14.79 -1.70
N THR A 153 5.47 13.50 -2.06
CA THR A 153 6.61 12.59 -1.89
C THR A 153 6.55 11.45 -2.91
N GLY A 154 7.49 10.51 -2.81
CA GLY A 154 7.39 9.11 -3.24
C GLY A 154 7.21 8.86 -4.73
N GLY A 155 7.36 7.59 -5.13
CA GLY A 155 7.33 7.12 -6.52
C GLY A 155 8.53 7.59 -7.35
N GLY A 156 8.97 8.84 -7.20
CA GLY A 156 10.01 9.53 -7.94
C GLY A 156 10.45 10.82 -7.23
N GLU A 157 10.98 11.78 -7.98
CA GLU A 157 11.38 13.10 -7.52
C GLU A 157 10.27 14.12 -7.83
N PRO A 158 9.56 14.65 -6.81
CA PRO A 158 8.44 15.56 -7.04
C PRO A 158 8.82 16.82 -7.82
N MET A 159 10.04 17.33 -7.67
CA MET A 159 10.44 18.59 -8.30
C MET A 159 10.56 18.52 -9.83
N LEU A 160 10.47 17.34 -10.44
CA LEU A 160 10.23 17.20 -11.88
C LEU A 160 8.86 17.74 -12.32
N LYS A 161 7.90 17.82 -11.39
CA LYS A 161 6.52 18.28 -11.56
C LYS A 161 6.27 19.62 -10.86
N ARG A 162 7.24 20.53 -10.97
CA ARG A 162 7.24 21.83 -10.30
C ARG A 162 5.99 22.67 -10.60
N LYS A 163 5.46 22.63 -11.82
CA LYS A 163 4.27 23.43 -12.19
C LYS A 163 3.03 22.94 -11.44
N GLU A 164 2.87 21.63 -11.36
CA GLU A 164 1.80 20.94 -10.66
C GLU A 164 1.90 21.19 -9.15
N ILE A 165 3.11 21.16 -8.59
CA ILE A 165 3.35 21.52 -7.17
C ILE A 165 2.96 22.97 -6.89
N CYS A 166 3.36 23.92 -7.74
CA CYS A 166 2.98 25.32 -7.57
C CYS A 166 1.45 25.49 -7.62
N ARG A 167 0.78 24.77 -8.53
CA ARG A 167 -0.68 24.77 -8.63
C ARG A 167 -1.35 24.23 -7.36
N LEU A 168 -0.85 23.13 -6.80
CA LEU A 168 -1.31 22.59 -5.51
C LEU A 168 -1.08 23.59 -4.36
N ALA A 169 0.12 24.17 -4.28
CA ALA A 169 0.48 25.16 -3.26
C ALA A 169 -0.43 26.40 -3.31
N GLU A 170 -0.87 26.80 -4.51
CA GLU A 170 -1.74 27.95 -4.72
C GLU A 170 -3.21 27.69 -4.37
N ALA A 171 -3.71 26.45 -4.48
CA ALA A 171 -5.15 26.18 -4.48
C ALA A 171 -5.65 25.20 -3.42
N ALA A 172 -4.79 24.36 -2.86
CA ALA A 172 -5.19 23.37 -1.86
C ALA A 172 -5.44 24.03 -0.49
N SER A 173 -6.55 23.68 0.14
CA SER A 173 -6.99 24.18 1.44
C SER A 173 -6.39 23.33 2.54
N LEU A 174 -5.21 23.74 3.00
CA LEU A 174 -4.39 23.02 3.98
C LEU A 174 -3.77 24.01 4.98
N LYS A 175 -3.34 23.51 6.14
CA LYS A 175 -2.48 24.28 7.05
C LYS A 175 -1.00 24.11 6.70
N ARG A 176 -0.61 22.93 6.23
CA ARG A 176 0.79 22.59 5.92
C ARG A 176 0.91 21.84 4.59
N LEU A 177 1.87 22.25 3.78
CA LEU A 177 2.32 21.54 2.59
C LEU A 177 3.76 21.09 2.81
N ILE A 178 3.99 19.78 2.85
CA ILE A 178 5.31 19.19 3.03
C ILE A 178 5.76 18.66 1.66
N LEU A 179 6.90 19.15 1.18
CA LEU A 179 7.48 18.75 -0.09
C LEU A 179 8.77 17.97 0.18
N VAL A 180 8.73 16.66 -0.08
CA VAL A 180 9.89 15.77 0.05
C VAL A 180 10.69 15.78 -1.25
N THR A 181 12.00 15.98 -1.17
CA THR A 181 12.85 16.09 -2.37
C THR A 181 14.31 15.75 -2.06
N SER A 182 15.02 15.29 -3.08
CA SER A 182 16.48 15.15 -3.06
C SER A 182 17.22 16.48 -3.23
N SER A 183 16.50 17.56 -3.59
CA SER A 183 17.06 18.84 -3.99
C SER A 183 18.03 18.80 -5.17
N TYR A 184 17.94 17.82 -6.07
CA TYR A 184 18.81 17.75 -7.25
C TYR A 184 18.83 19.04 -8.12
N PHE A 185 17.79 19.89 -8.04
CA PHE A 185 17.73 21.16 -8.75
C PHE A 185 18.59 22.27 -8.12
N SER A 186 18.99 22.14 -6.84
CA SER A 186 19.80 23.12 -6.11
C SER A 186 21.30 22.97 -6.35
N MET A 187 21.72 22.17 -7.34
CA MET A 187 23.12 22.11 -7.80
C MET A 187 23.73 23.46 -8.13
N LYS A 188 22.89 24.45 -8.46
CA LYS A 188 23.28 25.84 -8.67
C LYS A 188 22.40 26.75 -7.83
N LEU A 189 23.02 27.66 -7.07
CA LEU A 189 22.31 28.63 -6.23
C LEU A 189 21.20 29.42 -6.98
N PRO A 190 21.40 29.94 -8.21
CA PRO A 190 20.33 30.65 -8.91
C PRO A 190 19.09 29.79 -9.20
N MET A 191 19.28 28.49 -9.42
CA MET A 191 18.16 27.57 -9.64
C MET A 191 17.41 27.31 -8.33
N ALA A 192 18.13 27.13 -7.22
CA ALA A 192 17.52 27.01 -5.89
C ALA A 192 16.67 28.24 -5.57
N GLN A 193 17.24 29.44 -5.73
CA GLN A 193 16.54 30.72 -5.51
C GLN A 193 15.28 30.85 -6.36
N LYS A 194 15.38 30.52 -7.66
CA LYS A 194 14.23 30.56 -8.58
C LYS A 194 13.10 29.63 -8.13
N VAL A 195 13.42 28.40 -7.76
CA VAL A 195 12.43 27.41 -7.31
C VAL A 195 11.74 27.87 -6.03
N LEU A 196 12.49 28.35 -5.04
CA LEU A 196 11.91 28.84 -3.79
C LEU A 196 11.02 30.07 -3.99
N GLN A 197 11.41 30.97 -4.91
CA GLN A 197 10.60 32.14 -5.25
C GLN A 197 9.26 31.73 -5.87
N GLU A 198 9.26 30.83 -6.86
CA GLU A 198 8.03 30.34 -7.52
C GLU A 198 7.07 29.69 -6.50
N LEU A 199 7.61 28.90 -5.57
CA LEU A 199 6.82 28.27 -4.50
C LEU A 199 6.30 29.30 -3.50
N SER A 200 7.14 30.22 -3.02
CA SER A 200 6.73 31.30 -2.11
C SER A 200 5.61 32.16 -2.71
N ASP A 201 5.72 32.51 -3.99
CA ASP A 201 4.70 33.28 -4.69
C ASP A 201 3.38 32.51 -4.77
N SER A 202 3.44 31.20 -4.99
CA SER A 202 2.25 30.34 -5.02
C SER A 202 1.58 30.23 -3.65
N ILE A 203 2.36 30.07 -2.58
CA ILE A 203 1.86 30.08 -1.20
C ILE A 203 1.20 31.42 -0.84
N LYS A 204 1.78 32.54 -1.28
CA LYS A 204 1.23 33.89 -1.04
C LYS A 204 -0.10 34.13 -1.78
N ARG A 205 -0.31 33.48 -2.93
CA ARG A 205 -1.58 33.53 -3.69
C ARG A 205 -2.66 32.63 -3.08
N ASN A 206 -2.29 31.62 -2.29
CA ASN A 206 -3.25 30.77 -1.60
C ASN A 206 -3.98 31.54 -0.49
N PRO A 207 -5.33 31.57 -0.46
CA PRO A 207 -6.09 32.24 0.60
C PRO A 207 -5.79 31.73 2.01
N ASN A 208 -5.48 30.43 2.15
CA ASN A 208 -5.17 29.81 3.44
C ASN A 208 -3.70 29.99 3.87
N ARG A 209 -2.84 30.41 2.93
CA ARG A 209 -1.39 30.59 3.12
C ARG A 209 -0.73 29.47 3.93
N PRO A 210 -0.78 28.21 3.45
CA PRO A 210 -0.21 27.08 4.17
C PRO A 210 1.29 27.28 4.44
N THR A 211 1.79 26.74 5.55
CA THR A 211 3.24 26.64 5.75
C THR A 211 3.80 25.59 4.79
N LEU A 212 4.71 25.99 3.91
CA LEU A 212 5.54 25.12 3.10
C LEU A 212 6.73 24.62 3.92
N VAL A 213 6.78 23.31 4.15
CA VAL A 213 7.95 22.63 4.71
C VAL A 213 8.67 21.91 3.59
N PHE A 214 9.86 22.40 3.25
CA PHE A 214 10.75 21.79 2.29
C PHE A 214 11.58 20.73 3.01
N ARG A 215 11.22 19.45 2.83
CA ARG A 215 11.87 18.31 3.50
C ARG A 215 12.91 17.69 2.57
N LEU A 216 14.18 18.02 2.81
CA LEU A 216 15.31 17.49 2.07
C LEU A 216 15.69 16.10 2.59
N SER A 217 15.68 15.08 1.74
CA SER A 217 16.30 13.79 2.04
C SER A 217 17.82 13.90 1.94
N LEU A 218 18.54 13.59 3.02
CA LEU A 218 20.00 13.62 3.08
C LEU A 218 20.54 12.40 3.85
N ASP A 219 21.27 11.56 3.13
CA ASP A 219 22.00 10.40 3.65
C ASP A 219 23.20 10.11 2.74
N GLU A 220 24.01 9.12 3.13
CA GLU A 220 25.24 8.77 2.43
C GLU A 220 24.99 8.41 0.97
N CYS A 221 23.91 7.71 0.65
CA CYS A 221 23.69 7.28 -0.72
C CYS A 221 23.07 8.37 -1.62
N HIS A 222 22.39 9.38 -1.05
CA HIS A 222 22.15 10.63 -1.78
C HIS A 222 23.47 11.36 -2.07
N LEU A 223 24.39 11.42 -1.10
CA LEU A 223 25.70 12.05 -1.28
C LEU A 223 26.53 11.31 -2.35
N GLU A 224 26.51 9.98 -2.41
CA GLU A 224 27.18 9.21 -3.45
C GLU A 224 26.69 9.56 -4.86
N GLN A 225 25.37 9.76 -5.03
CA GLN A 225 24.78 10.04 -6.33
C GLN A 225 24.86 11.51 -6.74
N LEU A 226 24.63 12.42 -5.81
CA LEU A 226 24.56 13.86 -6.07
C LEU A 226 25.89 14.56 -5.81
N GLY A 227 26.68 14.11 -4.84
CA GLY A 227 27.95 14.75 -4.50
C GLY A 227 29.03 14.63 -5.56
N VAL A 228 28.91 13.68 -6.49
CA VAL A 228 29.76 13.58 -7.67
C VAL A 228 29.26 14.43 -8.84
N ARG A 229 28.06 15.00 -8.75
CA ARG A 229 27.43 15.83 -9.79
C ARG A 229 27.54 17.30 -9.36
N GLY A 230 28.30 18.12 -10.07
CA GLY A 230 28.49 19.55 -9.77
C GLY A 230 29.87 19.87 -9.20
N ASP A 231 29.96 20.92 -8.36
CA ASP A 231 31.23 21.42 -7.80
C ASP A 231 31.79 20.52 -6.66
N GLY A 232 31.21 19.32 -6.47
CA GLY A 232 31.62 18.31 -5.49
C GLY A 232 30.87 18.38 -4.15
N GLY A 233 30.74 17.21 -3.51
CA GLY A 233 30.31 17.05 -2.11
C GLY A 233 28.89 17.54 -1.81
N LEU A 234 28.72 18.29 -0.72
CA LEU A 234 27.44 18.77 -0.21
C LEU A 234 27.01 20.14 -0.79
N SER A 235 27.58 20.55 -1.92
CA SER A 235 27.35 21.87 -2.52
C SER A 235 25.88 22.14 -2.84
N TYR A 236 25.14 21.13 -3.31
CA TYR A 236 23.69 21.25 -3.58
C TYR A 236 22.87 21.56 -2.32
N VAL A 237 23.25 21.00 -1.18
CA VAL A 237 22.60 21.27 0.11
C VAL A 237 22.96 22.67 0.60
N ARG A 238 24.24 23.06 0.52
CA ARG A 238 24.68 24.42 0.88
C ARG A 238 23.98 25.49 0.05
N ASN A 239 23.86 25.29 -1.26
CA ASN A 239 23.11 26.18 -2.14
C ASN A 239 21.64 26.30 -1.74
N LEU A 240 21.01 25.20 -1.30
CA LEU A 240 19.64 25.21 -0.81
C LEU A 240 19.51 26.02 0.50
N ILE A 241 20.40 25.79 1.47
CA ILE A 241 20.44 26.52 2.75
C ILE A 241 20.67 28.02 2.51
N GLU A 242 21.61 28.36 1.63
CA GLU A 242 21.89 29.75 1.25
C GLU A 242 20.67 30.40 0.60
N ALA A 243 20.01 29.72 -0.34
CA ALA A 243 18.79 30.22 -0.95
C ALA A 243 17.65 30.41 0.07
N PHE A 244 17.53 29.52 1.06
CA PHE A 244 16.54 29.60 2.12
C PHE A 244 16.81 30.71 3.13
N SER A 245 18.06 31.17 3.28
CA SER A 245 18.41 32.25 4.21
C SER A 245 17.71 33.57 3.85
N ALA A 246 17.29 33.76 2.59
CA ALA A 246 16.44 34.87 2.16
C ALA A 246 15.02 34.84 2.76
N TYR A 247 14.59 33.70 3.29
CA TYR A 247 13.26 33.46 3.88
C TYR A 247 13.32 33.26 5.40
N LYS A 248 14.42 33.64 6.06
CA LYS A 248 14.61 33.40 7.51
C LYS A 248 13.51 33.97 8.40
N ASP A 249 12.91 35.09 7.98
CA ASP A 249 11.84 35.78 8.71
C ASP A 249 10.44 35.41 8.19
N ASP A 250 10.34 34.54 7.18
CA ASP A 250 9.07 34.08 6.63
C ASP A 250 8.53 32.88 7.44
N PRO A 251 7.38 33.01 8.14
CA PRO A 251 6.79 31.91 8.89
C PRO A 251 6.23 30.80 8.01
N GLN A 252 5.98 31.07 6.72
CA GLN A 252 5.41 30.11 5.78
C GLN A 252 6.46 29.27 5.06
N MET A 253 7.73 29.63 5.13
CA MET A 253 8.81 28.91 4.46
C MET A 253 9.70 28.24 5.51
N LYS A 254 9.75 26.91 5.52
CA LYS A 254 10.55 26.12 6.47
C LYS A 254 11.41 25.11 5.73
N LEU A 255 12.66 24.97 6.16
CA LEU A 255 13.57 23.92 5.72
C LEU A 255 13.65 22.85 6.81
N LEU A 256 13.49 21.60 6.42
CA LEU A 256 13.70 20.42 7.25
C LEU A 256 14.68 19.50 6.53
N ILE A 257 15.80 19.16 7.15
CA ILE A 257 16.70 18.12 6.65
C ILE A 257 16.29 16.80 7.30
N HIS A 258 16.01 15.80 6.49
CA HIS A 258 15.60 14.47 6.94
C HIS A 258 16.73 13.47 6.68
N THR A 259 17.14 12.77 7.72
CA THR A 259 18.21 11.76 7.66
C THR A 259 17.86 10.51 8.47
N ILE A 260 18.69 9.49 8.34
CA ILE A 260 18.58 8.23 9.06
C ILE A 260 19.43 8.29 10.33
N LYS A 261 18.91 7.76 11.44
CA LYS A 261 19.66 7.66 12.69
C LYS A 261 20.91 6.79 12.48
N GLY A 262 22.08 7.36 12.73
CA GLY A 262 23.38 6.71 12.54
C GLY A 262 24.11 7.12 11.26
N ASP A 263 23.45 7.82 10.34
CA ASP A 263 24.08 8.40 9.15
C ASP A 263 24.97 9.60 9.53
N HIS A 264 26.15 9.69 8.91
CA HIS A 264 27.14 10.73 9.21
C HIS A 264 27.07 11.97 8.29
N THR A 265 26.26 11.92 7.24
CA THR A 265 26.20 12.94 6.18
C THR A 265 25.73 14.28 6.70
N VAL A 266 24.76 14.28 7.63
CA VAL A 266 24.33 15.52 8.29
C VAL A 266 25.45 16.12 9.12
N GLU A 267 26.19 15.31 9.89
CA GLU A 267 27.27 15.85 10.72
C GLU A 267 28.41 16.40 9.84
N GLN A 268 28.68 15.76 8.69
CA GLN A 268 29.58 16.33 7.67
C GLN A 268 29.08 17.70 7.18
N LEU A 269 27.80 17.81 6.80
CA LEU A 269 27.20 19.09 6.39
C LEU A 269 27.35 20.16 7.47
N LEU A 270 27.01 19.82 8.71
CA LEU A 270 27.05 20.76 9.83
C LEU A 270 28.47 21.26 10.11
N SER A 271 29.50 20.43 9.88
CA SER A 271 30.91 20.83 10.02
C SER A 271 31.36 21.87 8.99
N GLU A 272 30.64 22.00 7.87
CA GLU A 272 30.92 22.95 6.79
C GLU A 272 30.11 24.25 6.89
N LEU A 273 29.26 24.39 7.92
CA LEU A 273 28.39 25.56 8.13
C LEU A 273 28.84 26.39 9.34
N GLU A 274 28.61 27.70 9.27
CA GLU A 274 28.81 28.59 10.42
C GLU A 274 27.61 28.49 11.40
N ILE A 275 27.66 27.50 12.29
CA ILE A 275 26.60 27.27 13.28
C ILE A 275 26.83 28.12 14.53
N GLU A 276 25.82 28.90 14.91
CA GLU A 276 25.78 29.64 16.17
C GLU A 276 25.26 28.76 17.31
N HIS A 277 24.19 28.00 17.05
CA HIS A 277 23.54 27.18 18.07
C HIS A 277 22.90 25.91 17.50
N ARG A 278 22.98 24.81 18.26
CA ARG A 278 22.26 23.55 18.03
C ARG A 278 21.46 23.20 19.28
N GLU A 279 20.15 23.01 19.10
CA GLU A 279 19.20 22.67 20.14
C GLU A 279 18.64 21.27 19.88
N ASP A 280 18.61 20.40 20.90
CA ASP A 280 17.87 19.14 20.85
C ASP A 280 16.42 19.40 21.24
N CYS A 281 15.49 19.16 20.31
CA CYS A 281 14.08 19.42 20.46
C CYS A 281 13.27 18.17 20.87
N GLY A 282 13.93 17.02 21.08
CA GLY A 282 13.28 15.77 21.44
C GLY A 282 12.53 15.11 20.28
N ASP A 283 11.42 14.45 20.56
CA ASP A 283 10.67 13.67 19.58
C ASP A 283 9.85 14.54 18.61
N LEU A 284 9.93 14.23 17.32
CA LEU A 284 9.06 14.79 16.29
C LEU A 284 7.69 14.09 16.33
N VAL A 285 6.70 14.82 16.83
CA VAL A 285 5.32 14.37 16.93
C VAL A 285 4.56 14.79 15.67
N GLU A 286 4.23 13.82 14.82
CA GLU A 286 3.48 14.02 13.59
C GLU A 286 1.98 14.24 13.88
N SER A 287 1.43 13.54 14.86
CA SER A 287 0.06 13.74 15.38
C SER A 287 0.04 13.31 16.85
N ALA A 288 -1.01 13.61 17.62
CA ALA A 288 -1.08 13.23 19.03
C ALA A 288 -0.89 11.72 19.28
N SER A 289 -1.06 10.90 18.25
CA SER A 289 -0.86 9.45 18.25
C SER A 289 0.41 8.95 17.53
N LYS A 290 1.24 9.81 16.94
CA LYS A 290 2.34 9.38 16.05
C LYS A 290 3.65 10.15 16.23
N ILE A 291 4.71 9.45 16.64
CA ILE A 291 6.10 9.95 16.68
C ILE A 291 6.87 9.42 15.47
N THR A 292 7.56 10.28 14.71
CA THR A 292 8.26 9.87 13.47
C THR A 292 9.77 9.84 13.60
N GLY A 293 10.36 10.55 14.54
CA GLY A 293 11.80 10.61 14.73
C GLY A 293 12.18 11.53 15.89
N SER A 294 13.46 11.90 15.98
CA SER A 294 13.94 12.98 16.86
C SER A 294 14.30 14.22 16.04
N LEU A 295 14.21 15.38 16.66
CA LEU A 295 14.37 16.68 16.01
C LEU A 295 15.51 17.46 16.66
N SER A 296 16.40 18.02 15.86
CA SER A 296 17.38 19.02 16.31
C SER A 296 17.18 20.32 15.51
N ARG A 297 17.24 21.47 16.18
CA ARG A 297 17.19 22.77 15.53
C ARG A 297 18.57 23.37 15.40
N ILE A 298 18.91 23.80 14.19
CA ILE A 298 20.18 24.45 13.86
C ILE A 298 19.92 25.94 13.63
N THR A 299 20.73 26.80 14.25
CA THR A 299 20.77 28.25 14.01
C THR A 299 22.13 28.62 13.46
N LEU A 300 22.15 29.27 12.29
CA LEU A 300 23.36 29.76 11.63
C LEU A 300 23.73 31.16 12.10
N SER A 301 25.00 31.55 11.90
CA SER A 301 25.53 32.89 12.22
C SER A 301 24.75 34.05 11.56
N ASN A 302 24.12 33.81 10.41
CA ASN A 302 23.28 34.78 9.70
C ASN A 302 21.84 34.88 10.26
N GLY A 303 21.52 34.12 11.31
CA GLY A 303 20.23 34.03 11.98
C GLY A 303 19.23 33.07 11.33
N PHE A 304 19.56 32.42 10.21
CA PHE A 304 18.69 31.42 9.59
C PHE A 304 18.58 30.17 10.45
N LYS A 305 17.37 29.61 10.53
CA LYS A 305 17.05 28.42 11.34
C LYS A 305 16.44 27.33 10.48
N PHE A 306 16.92 26.11 10.64
CA PHE A 306 16.33 24.92 10.03
C PHE A 306 16.36 23.76 11.01
N ASP A 307 15.46 22.81 10.81
CA ASP A 307 15.38 21.63 11.66
C ASP A 307 16.01 20.42 10.95
N VAL A 308 16.50 19.45 11.73
CA VAL A 308 17.03 18.16 11.29
C VAL A 308 16.21 17.05 11.96
N GLU A 309 15.55 16.22 11.17
CA GLU A 309 14.83 15.02 11.61
C GLU A 309 15.71 13.78 11.44
N TYR A 310 15.88 13.02 12.52
CA TYR A 310 16.54 11.71 12.52
C TYR A 310 15.48 10.61 12.64
N SER A 311 15.32 9.83 11.58
CA SER A 311 14.33 8.76 11.51
C SER A 311 14.93 7.37 11.63
N GLN A 312 14.11 6.43 12.07
CA GLN A 312 14.46 5.01 12.11
C GLN A 312 14.37 4.41 10.70
N LEU A 313 15.34 3.57 10.35
CA LEU A 313 15.38 2.88 9.06
C LEU A 313 14.57 1.59 9.08
N PHE A 314 13.75 1.40 8.04
CA PHE A 314 13.26 0.09 7.62
C PHE A 314 14.10 -0.35 6.42
N ASP A 315 14.65 -1.56 6.48
CA ASP A 315 15.40 -2.15 5.37
C ASP A 315 14.40 -2.73 4.34
N SER A 316 13.74 -1.83 3.62
CA SER A 316 12.57 -2.16 2.82
C SER A 316 12.94 -2.93 1.57
N SER A 317 12.44 -4.16 1.44
CA SER A 317 12.72 -5.02 0.31
C SER A 317 11.56 -5.97 0.03
N THR A 318 11.27 -6.17 -1.25
CA THR A 318 10.33 -7.18 -1.74
C THR A 318 10.96 -8.56 -1.80
N ASP A 319 12.27 -8.64 -1.60
CA ASP A 319 13.10 -9.83 -1.86
C ASP A 319 13.60 -10.44 -0.54
N VAL A 320 12.90 -10.18 0.56
CA VAL A 320 13.24 -10.70 1.88
C VAL A 320 13.11 -12.22 1.91
N ASP A 321 14.14 -12.90 2.39
CA ASP A 321 14.14 -14.36 2.54
C ASP A 321 13.57 -14.75 3.91
N LEU A 322 12.36 -15.33 3.93
CA LEU A 322 11.70 -15.76 5.16
C LEU A 322 12.22 -17.09 5.70
N ASN A 323 13.07 -17.79 4.94
CA ASN A 323 13.73 -19.01 5.39
C ASN A 323 14.92 -18.72 6.31
N GLN A 324 15.41 -17.48 6.32
CA GLN A 324 16.48 -17.05 7.22
C GLN A 324 15.90 -16.72 8.60
N THR A 325 16.59 -17.17 9.66
CA THR A 325 16.18 -16.94 11.06
C THR A 325 16.74 -15.66 11.66
N GLU A 326 17.75 -15.08 11.02
CA GLU A 326 18.39 -13.81 11.41
C GLU A 326 18.72 -12.99 10.16
N GLY A 327 17.71 -12.35 9.56
CA GLY A 327 17.86 -11.55 8.34
C GLY A 327 17.12 -10.21 8.35
N THR A 328 17.04 -9.57 7.18
CA THR A 328 16.29 -8.33 6.95
C THR A 328 14.85 -8.43 7.47
N ALA A 329 14.20 -9.59 7.29
CA ALA A 329 12.84 -9.82 7.76
C ALA A 329 12.72 -9.69 9.29
N ASP A 330 13.66 -10.24 10.07
CA ASP A 330 13.64 -10.17 11.52
C ASP A 330 14.00 -8.78 12.04
N PHE A 331 14.94 -8.11 11.36
CA PHE A 331 15.23 -6.70 11.62
C PHE A 331 13.97 -5.84 11.43
N ASN A 332 13.32 -5.94 10.28
CA ASN A 332 12.10 -5.20 9.98
C ASN A 332 10.95 -5.56 10.93
N ASN A 333 10.83 -6.82 11.35
CA ASN A 333 9.84 -7.25 12.33
C ASN A 333 10.02 -6.52 13.67
N ARG A 334 11.25 -6.44 14.20
CA ARG A 334 11.54 -5.70 15.44
C ARG A 334 11.26 -4.19 15.28
N THR A 335 11.67 -3.62 14.16
CA THR A 335 11.41 -2.21 13.83
C THR A 335 9.90 -1.92 13.72
N PHE A 336 9.14 -2.86 13.16
CA PHE A 336 7.68 -2.76 13.06
C PHE A 336 7.01 -2.79 14.43
N GLU A 337 7.46 -3.65 15.34
CA GLU A 337 6.92 -3.72 16.71
C GLU A 337 7.18 -2.43 17.50
N ASP A 338 8.41 -1.88 17.44
CA ASP A 338 8.74 -0.59 18.04
C ASP A 338 7.88 0.54 17.46
N PHE A 339 7.77 0.59 16.12
CA PHE A 339 6.99 1.62 15.45
C PHE A 339 5.50 1.54 15.80
N ILE A 340 4.87 0.38 15.63
CA ILE A 340 3.42 0.24 15.85
C ILE A 340 3.09 0.36 17.33
N GLY A 341 3.80 -0.36 18.21
CA GLY A 341 3.53 -0.38 19.65
C GLY A 341 3.90 0.92 20.36
N GLY A 342 5.11 1.41 20.11
CA GLY A 342 5.65 2.59 20.80
C GLY A 342 5.23 3.91 20.16
N ARG A 343 5.27 4.00 18.83
CA ARG A 343 5.20 5.29 18.13
C ARG A 343 3.88 5.59 17.46
N ALA A 344 3.16 4.59 16.95
CA ALA A 344 1.86 4.74 16.29
C ALA A 344 0.69 4.24 17.16
N ARG A 345 0.94 3.94 18.44
CA ARG A 345 -0.06 3.52 19.45
C ARG A 345 -1.03 2.43 18.96
N GLY A 346 -0.51 1.47 18.19
CA GLY A 346 -1.25 0.33 17.67
C GLY A 346 -2.01 0.57 16.36
N ASN A 347 -2.00 1.78 15.79
CA ASN A 347 -2.71 2.06 14.54
C ASN A 347 -2.00 3.12 13.67
N GLN A 348 -1.40 2.68 12.57
CA GLN A 348 -0.65 3.57 11.66
C GLN A 348 -1.54 4.39 10.70
N SER A 349 -2.83 4.07 10.58
CA SER A 349 -3.75 4.68 9.61
C SER A 349 -4.56 5.83 10.17
N ILE A 350 -4.54 6.03 11.49
CA ILE A 350 -5.31 7.07 12.18
C ILE A 350 -4.41 8.21 12.60
N ALA A 351 -4.77 9.42 12.18
CA ALA A 351 -4.25 10.66 12.74
C ALA A 351 -5.13 11.09 13.91
N CYS A 352 -4.58 11.24 15.12
CA CYS A 352 -5.33 11.82 16.23
C CYS A 352 -4.83 13.24 16.51
N ASN A 353 -5.74 14.19 16.71
CA ASN A 353 -5.36 15.48 17.28
C ASN A 353 -5.29 15.40 18.82
N ASN A 354 -4.87 16.49 19.46
CA ASN A 354 -4.73 16.55 20.92
C ASN A 354 -6.08 16.48 21.67
N GLU A 355 -7.18 16.74 20.97
CA GLU A 355 -8.54 16.68 21.51
C GLU A 355 -9.17 15.28 21.37
N GLY A 356 -8.45 14.35 20.71
CA GLY A 356 -8.89 12.97 20.49
C GLY A 356 -9.73 12.77 19.22
N GLU A 357 -9.93 13.81 18.40
CA GLU A 357 -10.57 13.67 17.09
C GLU A 357 -9.69 12.83 16.16
N LYS A 358 -10.33 11.90 15.46
CA LYS A 358 -9.66 10.95 14.57
C LYS A 358 -9.84 11.37 13.11
N GLY A 359 -8.75 11.68 12.44
CA GLY A 359 -8.64 11.75 10.99
C GLY A 359 -7.92 10.53 10.42
N LEU A 360 -7.75 10.50 9.10
CA LEU A 360 -7.10 9.40 8.39
C LEU A 360 -5.82 9.84 7.70
N TYR A 361 -4.90 8.88 7.58
CA TYR A 361 -3.78 8.97 6.67
C TYR A 361 -4.17 8.39 5.31
N TYR A 362 -4.08 9.20 4.26
CA TYR A 362 -4.33 8.79 2.89
C TYR A 362 -3.03 8.68 2.10
N LEU A 363 -2.99 7.76 1.14
CA LEU A 363 -1.93 7.59 0.17
C LEU A 363 -2.53 7.63 -1.24
N HIS A 364 -2.03 8.52 -2.08
CA HIS A 364 -2.35 8.64 -3.49
C HIS A 364 -1.18 8.21 -4.35
N LEU A 365 -1.46 7.39 -5.36
CA LEU A 365 -0.50 6.93 -6.36
C LEU A 365 -0.62 7.74 -7.65
N TYR A 366 0.46 7.81 -8.42
CA TYR A 366 0.57 8.57 -9.67
C TYR A 366 -0.49 8.22 -10.74
N ASP A 367 -1.14 7.06 -10.64
CA ASP A 367 -2.21 6.61 -11.53
C ASP A 367 -3.60 7.12 -11.12
N GLY A 368 -3.69 7.89 -10.02
CA GLY A 368 -4.93 8.44 -9.48
C GLY A 368 -5.52 7.63 -8.33
N THR A 369 -5.00 6.44 -8.04
CA THR A 369 -5.56 5.59 -6.99
C THR A 369 -5.33 6.17 -5.60
N VAL A 370 -6.32 6.10 -4.72
CA VAL A 370 -6.30 6.63 -3.36
C VAL A 370 -6.63 5.54 -2.36
N PHE A 371 -5.86 5.46 -1.28
CA PHE A 371 -6.07 4.49 -0.21
C PHE A 371 -5.96 5.16 1.15
N VAL A 372 -6.62 4.59 2.16
CA VAL A 372 -6.23 4.80 3.55
C VAL A 372 -4.95 4.01 3.82
N TRP A 373 -3.87 4.74 4.16
CA TRP A 373 -2.49 4.26 4.29
C TRP A 373 -2.41 3.06 5.22
N GLY A 374 -2.02 1.89 4.70
CA GLY A 374 -1.81 0.67 5.51
C GLY A 374 -3.09 -0.02 6.01
N ALA A 375 -4.28 0.50 5.70
CA ALA A 375 -5.58 -0.05 6.11
C ALA A 375 -6.36 -0.68 4.95
N THR A 376 -6.36 -0.03 3.79
CA THR A 376 -7.23 -0.36 2.66
C THR A 376 -7.04 -1.79 2.18
N ALA A 377 -8.13 -2.55 2.09
CA ALA A 377 -8.12 -3.88 1.53
C ALA A 377 -7.71 -3.88 0.05
N PRO A 378 -6.99 -4.90 -0.45
CA PRO A 378 -6.46 -4.92 -1.82
C PRO A 378 -7.51 -4.93 -2.94
N ASP A 379 -8.78 -5.18 -2.63
CA ASP A 379 -9.91 -5.16 -3.56
C ASP A 379 -10.71 -3.84 -3.53
N ILE A 380 -10.22 -2.83 -2.80
CA ILE A 380 -10.78 -1.48 -2.74
C ILE A 380 -9.83 -0.51 -3.44
N GLU A 381 -10.22 -0.03 -4.62
CA GLU A 381 -9.38 0.80 -5.50
C GLU A 381 -10.07 2.09 -5.97
N PRO A 382 -10.43 3.01 -5.05
CA PRO A 382 -10.98 4.28 -5.47
C PRO A 382 -9.91 5.14 -6.17
N SER A 383 -10.35 5.91 -7.15
CA SER A 383 -9.52 6.77 -7.99
C SER A 383 -9.99 8.23 -7.94
N LEU A 384 -9.06 9.19 -7.88
CA LEU A 384 -9.36 10.63 -7.98
C LEU A 384 -10.02 11.02 -9.32
N TYR A 385 -9.78 10.24 -10.38
CA TYR A 385 -10.36 10.51 -11.69
C TYR A 385 -11.86 10.17 -11.76
N GLU A 386 -12.31 9.28 -10.89
CA GLU A 386 -13.66 8.69 -10.96
C GLU A 386 -14.51 9.01 -9.74
N HIS A 387 -13.88 9.24 -8.58
CA HIS A 387 -14.55 9.28 -7.29
C HIS A 387 -14.33 10.61 -6.56
N ALA A 388 -15.42 11.17 -6.03
CA ALA A 388 -15.35 12.32 -5.12
C ALA A 388 -14.89 11.87 -3.72
N TYR A 389 -14.51 12.84 -2.87
CA TYR A 389 -14.02 12.56 -1.51
C TYR A 389 -14.93 11.63 -0.70
N LYS A 390 -16.25 11.88 -0.71
CA LYS A 390 -17.23 11.06 0.01
C LYS A 390 -17.30 9.62 -0.50
N ASP A 391 -17.11 9.40 -1.79
CA ASP A 391 -17.10 8.05 -2.37
C ASP A 391 -15.86 7.28 -1.96
N VAL A 392 -14.69 7.93 -1.97
CA VAL A 392 -13.43 7.33 -1.49
C VAL A 392 -13.54 6.93 -0.03
N ILE A 393 -14.06 7.81 0.83
CA ILE A 393 -14.31 7.47 2.23
C ILE A 393 -15.25 6.29 2.33
N ARG A 394 -16.42 6.36 1.73
CA ARG A 394 -17.44 5.30 1.81
C ARG A 394 -16.88 3.94 1.39
N ARG A 395 -16.20 3.86 0.23
CA ARG A 395 -15.59 2.62 -0.28
C ARG A 395 -14.58 2.01 0.69
N ASN A 396 -13.77 2.84 1.37
CA ASN A 396 -12.81 2.36 2.36
C ASN A 396 -13.47 2.01 3.69
N VAL A 397 -14.36 2.87 4.18
CA VAL A 397 -14.82 2.87 5.57
C VAL A 397 -16.04 1.95 5.78
N ASP A 398 -16.78 1.62 4.71
CA ASP A 398 -17.87 0.63 4.75
C ASP A 398 -17.34 -0.80 4.64
N ASP A 399 -16.13 -0.98 4.14
CA ASP A 399 -15.50 -2.29 4.03
C ASP A 399 -15.13 -2.86 5.41
N VAL A 400 -15.56 -4.09 5.71
CA VAL A 400 -15.35 -4.73 7.02
C VAL A 400 -13.87 -4.95 7.35
N LEU A 401 -13.01 -5.18 6.37
CA LEU A 401 -11.57 -5.40 6.59
C LEU A 401 -10.88 -4.09 6.96
N THR A 402 -11.11 -3.07 6.15
CA THR A 402 -10.55 -1.74 6.35
C THR A 402 -11.10 -1.13 7.65
N ARG A 403 -12.41 -1.24 7.90
CA ARG A 403 -13.03 -0.78 9.15
C ARG A 403 -12.52 -1.53 10.37
N GLY A 404 -12.38 -2.85 10.27
CA GLY A 404 -11.81 -3.67 11.33
C GLY A 404 -10.41 -3.22 11.72
N PHE A 405 -9.57 -2.85 10.73
CA PHE A 405 -8.25 -2.30 11.00
C PHE A 405 -8.31 -0.94 11.68
N LEU A 406 -9.16 -0.03 11.19
CA LEU A 406 -9.28 1.31 11.76
C LEU A 406 -9.77 1.25 13.22
N GLU A 407 -10.80 0.47 13.53
CA GLU A 407 -11.38 0.43 14.87
C GLU A 407 -10.62 -0.46 15.86
N LYS A 408 -9.99 -1.56 15.41
CA LYS A 408 -9.36 -2.55 16.30
C LYS A 408 -7.83 -2.50 16.31
N GLY A 409 -7.23 -1.82 15.34
CA GLY A 409 -5.78 -1.62 15.23
C GLY A 409 -5.01 -2.77 14.60
N THR A 410 -3.71 -2.54 14.42
CA THR A 410 -2.81 -3.38 13.61
C THR A 410 -2.66 -4.79 14.16
N PHE A 411 -2.31 -4.92 15.44
CA PHE A 411 -2.06 -6.22 16.06
C PHE A 411 -3.33 -7.08 16.15
N HIS A 412 -4.52 -6.48 16.20
CA HIS A 412 -5.77 -7.24 16.17
C HIS A 412 -5.99 -7.91 14.82
N ARG A 413 -5.74 -7.18 13.72
CA ARG A 413 -5.83 -7.74 12.36
C ARG A 413 -4.85 -8.87 12.15
N GLU A 414 -3.60 -8.71 12.60
CA GLU A 414 -2.60 -9.77 12.51
C GLU A 414 -3.00 -11.03 13.26
N LYS A 415 -3.60 -10.90 14.46
CA LYS A 415 -4.11 -12.05 15.20
C LYS A 415 -5.15 -12.84 14.41
N ILE A 416 -6.07 -12.15 13.73
CA ILE A 416 -7.06 -12.82 12.87
C ILE A 416 -6.37 -13.50 11.68
N VAL A 417 -5.48 -12.81 10.99
CA VAL A 417 -4.80 -13.38 9.80
C VAL A 417 -3.91 -14.57 10.19
N ALA A 418 -3.17 -14.47 11.29
CA ALA A 418 -2.29 -15.53 11.79
C ALA A 418 -3.02 -16.82 12.18
N GLU A 419 -4.34 -16.77 12.40
CA GLU A 419 -5.11 -17.98 12.61
C GLU A 419 -5.08 -18.90 11.39
N VAL A 420 -4.99 -18.38 10.17
CA VAL A 420 -4.98 -19.20 8.94
C VAL A 420 -3.69 -19.07 8.12
N ASP A 421 -2.99 -17.95 8.25
CA ASP A 421 -1.82 -17.59 7.44
C ASP A 421 -0.78 -16.79 8.24
N PRO A 422 -0.05 -17.44 9.17
CA PRO A 422 1.01 -16.78 9.94
C PRO A 422 2.16 -16.31 9.06
N THR A 423 2.40 -16.95 7.92
CA THR A 423 3.43 -16.57 6.94
C THR A 423 3.13 -15.20 6.33
N ALA A 424 1.88 -14.89 6.01
CA ALA A 424 1.49 -13.56 5.53
C ALA A 424 1.80 -12.43 6.55
N VAL A 425 1.65 -12.70 7.85
CA VAL A 425 2.02 -11.73 8.91
C VAL A 425 3.53 -11.50 8.92
N ARG A 426 4.32 -12.58 8.91
CA ARG A 426 5.79 -12.49 8.85
C ARG A 426 6.26 -11.74 7.61
N LEU A 427 5.65 -12.03 6.45
CA LEU A 427 5.97 -11.38 5.18
C LEU A 427 5.67 -9.88 5.21
N ALA A 428 4.45 -9.50 5.59
CA ALA A 428 4.00 -8.11 5.58
C ALA A 428 4.84 -7.22 6.50
N ARG A 429 5.27 -7.75 7.66
CA ARG A 429 6.23 -7.06 8.55
C ARG A 429 7.64 -7.08 7.98
N GLY A 430 8.10 -8.25 7.54
CA GLY A 430 9.46 -8.51 7.11
C GLY A 430 9.88 -7.70 5.88
N MET A 431 8.95 -7.39 4.96
CA MET A 431 9.24 -6.56 3.80
C MET A 431 9.56 -5.10 4.13
N GLY A 432 9.18 -4.58 5.31
CA GLY A 432 9.40 -3.19 5.69
C GLY A 432 8.55 -2.14 4.92
N LEU A 433 7.71 -2.57 3.97
CA LEU A 433 6.88 -1.71 3.12
C LEU A 433 5.55 -1.31 3.77
N ARG A 434 5.61 -0.42 4.77
CA ARG A 434 4.43 0.01 5.55
C ARG A 434 3.29 0.58 4.71
N ASP A 435 3.64 1.25 3.60
CA ASP A 435 2.70 1.86 2.65
C ASP A 435 1.68 0.87 2.08
N PHE A 436 2.11 -0.37 1.90
CA PHE A 436 1.34 -1.45 1.30
C PHE A 436 0.98 -2.55 2.31
N TYR A 437 1.13 -2.29 3.61
CA TYR A 437 1.05 -3.31 4.64
C TYR A 437 -0.26 -4.13 4.63
N ALA A 438 -1.43 -3.49 4.48
CA ALA A 438 -2.71 -4.20 4.34
C ALA A 438 -2.77 -5.08 3.08
N ARG A 439 -2.22 -4.59 1.97
CA ARG A 439 -2.22 -5.31 0.69
C ARG A 439 -1.32 -6.53 0.75
N LEU A 440 -0.15 -6.42 1.35
CA LEU A 440 0.76 -7.54 1.60
C LEU A 440 0.15 -8.57 2.54
N LEU A 441 -0.48 -8.12 3.62
CA LEU A 441 -1.07 -9.01 4.62
C LEU A 441 -2.29 -9.79 4.09
N LEU A 442 -3.06 -9.18 3.18
CA LEU A 442 -4.33 -9.72 2.65
C LEU A 442 -4.23 -10.09 1.18
N GLU A 443 -3.03 -10.41 0.70
CA GLU A 443 -2.76 -10.72 -0.70
C GLU A 443 -3.52 -11.97 -1.18
N LYS A 444 -3.52 -13.04 -0.38
CA LYS A 444 -4.24 -14.28 -0.69
C LYS A 444 -5.74 -14.08 -0.51
N GLU A 445 -6.52 -14.35 -1.55
CA GLU A 445 -7.97 -14.14 -1.52
C GLU A 445 -8.68 -14.97 -0.43
N THR A 446 -8.20 -16.19 -0.16
CA THR A 446 -8.76 -17.08 0.87
C THR A 446 -8.58 -16.50 2.27
N THR A 447 -7.36 -16.03 2.59
CA THR A 447 -7.03 -15.32 3.83
C THR A 447 -7.89 -14.06 3.98
N ARG A 448 -8.07 -13.31 2.90
CA ARG A 448 -8.90 -12.10 2.87
C ARG A 448 -10.38 -12.39 3.13
N LEU A 449 -10.94 -13.43 2.51
CA LEU A 449 -12.32 -13.87 2.77
C LEU A 449 -12.48 -14.32 4.23
N TYR A 450 -11.56 -15.14 4.74
CA TYR A 450 -11.57 -15.58 6.13
C TYR A 450 -11.58 -14.40 7.10
N ALA A 451 -10.66 -13.45 6.91
CA ALA A 451 -10.61 -12.25 7.74
C ALA A 451 -11.90 -11.42 7.66
N SER A 452 -12.51 -11.32 6.47
CA SER A 452 -13.79 -10.61 6.27
C SER A 452 -14.91 -11.24 7.11
N LEU A 453 -15.06 -12.57 7.04
CA LEU A 453 -16.05 -13.31 7.82
C LEU A 453 -15.81 -13.16 9.32
N ARG A 454 -14.55 -13.19 9.76
CA ARG A 454 -14.18 -12.99 11.17
C ARG A 454 -14.55 -11.59 11.68
N TYR A 455 -14.32 -10.55 10.88
CA TYR A 455 -14.76 -9.20 11.25
C TYR A 455 -16.27 -9.06 11.27
N ILE A 456 -17.00 -9.66 10.32
CA ILE A 456 -18.47 -9.69 10.35
C ILE A 456 -18.96 -10.32 11.66
N GLN A 457 -18.39 -11.47 12.06
CA GLN A 457 -18.73 -12.13 13.33
C GLN A 457 -18.46 -11.24 14.55
N ILE A 458 -17.37 -10.48 14.55
CA ILE A 458 -17.05 -9.51 15.60
C ILE A 458 -18.09 -8.39 15.62
N PHE A 459 -18.39 -7.79 14.47
CA PHE A 459 -19.35 -6.69 14.38
C PHE A 459 -20.79 -7.10 14.71
N ILE A 460 -21.19 -8.34 14.41
CA ILE A 460 -22.47 -8.89 14.88
C ILE A 460 -22.49 -8.97 16.41
N LYS A 461 -21.44 -9.50 17.03
CA LYS A 461 -21.33 -9.61 18.50
C LYS A 461 -21.33 -8.24 19.19
N GLU A 462 -20.81 -7.23 18.50
CA GLU A 462 -20.80 -5.83 18.96
C GLU A 462 -22.13 -5.09 18.68
N GLY A 463 -23.13 -5.76 18.09
CA GLY A 463 -24.41 -5.16 17.74
C GLY A 463 -24.34 -4.15 16.59
N ARG A 464 -23.24 -4.12 15.83
CA ARG A 464 -23.01 -3.19 14.72
C ARG A 464 -23.73 -3.58 13.43
N ILE A 465 -24.15 -4.83 13.35
CA ILE A 465 -24.95 -5.42 12.27
C ILE A 465 -26.23 -5.96 12.91
N SER A 466 -27.39 -5.49 12.46
CA SER A 466 -28.68 -5.88 13.03
C SER A 466 -29.17 -7.22 12.48
N GLN A 467 -30.10 -7.87 13.20
CA GLN A 467 -30.73 -9.10 12.73
C GLN A 467 -31.50 -8.88 11.42
N ASP A 468 -32.25 -7.78 11.31
CA ASP A 468 -32.99 -7.43 10.07
C ASP A 468 -32.06 -7.36 8.85
N GLN A 469 -30.84 -6.85 9.05
CA GLN A 469 -29.85 -6.81 8.00
C GLN A 469 -29.36 -8.22 7.63
N ILE A 470 -29.05 -9.05 8.63
CA ILE A 470 -28.64 -10.44 8.41
C ILE A 470 -29.72 -11.23 7.66
N ASP A 471 -30.99 -11.03 8.02
CA ASP A 471 -32.14 -11.70 7.39
C ASP A 471 -32.32 -11.30 5.91
N SER A 472 -31.81 -10.13 5.52
CA SER A 472 -31.81 -9.65 4.13
C SER A 472 -30.64 -10.19 3.29
N TRP A 473 -29.64 -10.82 3.91
CA TRP A 473 -28.46 -11.29 3.19
C TRP A 473 -28.72 -12.55 2.37
N PRO A 474 -27.92 -12.79 1.33
CA PRO A 474 -27.90 -14.08 0.66
C PRO A 474 -27.65 -15.22 1.65
N LYS A 475 -28.41 -16.31 1.53
CA LYS A 475 -28.36 -17.45 2.47
C LYS A 475 -26.97 -18.04 2.64
N GLN A 476 -26.15 -18.02 1.59
CA GLN A 476 -24.77 -18.50 1.63
C GLN A 476 -23.91 -17.66 2.59
N LEU A 477 -24.08 -16.35 2.60
CA LEU A 477 -23.37 -15.45 3.51
C LEU A 477 -23.82 -15.67 4.96
N VAL A 478 -25.15 -15.76 5.20
CA VAL A 478 -25.71 -16.06 6.52
C VAL A 478 -25.13 -17.38 7.07
N ALA A 479 -25.15 -18.42 6.24
CA ALA A 479 -24.67 -19.75 6.60
C ALA A 479 -23.17 -19.76 6.95
N LEU A 480 -22.34 -19.08 6.15
CA LEU A 480 -20.90 -18.95 6.43
C LEU A 480 -20.61 -18.16 7.71
N VAL A 481 -21.30 -17.05 7.92
CA VAL A 481 -21.10 -16.19 9.11
C VAL A 481 -21.52 -16.91 10.39
N ALA A 482 -22.51 -17.82 10.32
CA ALA A 482 -22.94 -18.63 11.46
C ALA A 482 -21.93 -19.70 11.88
N LEU A 483 -20.97 -20.08 11.02
CA LEU A 483 -19.98 -21.11 11.34
C LEU A 483 -19.04 -20.65 12.47
N PRO A 484 -18.66 -21.55 13.41
CA PRO A 484 -17.65 -21.23 14.40
C PRO A 484 -16.31 -20.82 13.75
N ALA A 485 -15.63 -19.84 14.33
CA ALA A 485 -14.33 -19.36 13.89
C ALA A 485 -13.31 -20.47 13.60
N LYS A 486 -13.22 -21.47 14.50
CA LYS A 486 -12.33 -22.63 14.33
C LYS A 486 -12.66 -23.42 13.05
N LYS A 487 -13.94 -23.59 12.75
CA LYS A 487 -14.41 -24.31 11.58
C LYS A 487 -14.12 -23.54 10.28
N LEU A 488 -14.34 -22.23 10.28
CA LEU A 488 -13.93 -21.36 9.17
C LEU A 488 -12.43 -21.46 8.90
N ALA A 489 -11.60 -21.52 9.95
CA ALA A 489 -10.15 -21.65 9.80
C ALA A 489 -9.75 -23.01 9.21
N GLU A 490 -10.38 -24.10 9.66
CA GLU A 490 -10.19 -25.44 9.08
C GLU A 490 -10.55 -25.47 7.59
N LEU A 491 -11.69 -24.89 7.22
CA LEU A 491 -12.17 -24.84 5.84
C LEU A 491 -11.30 -23.96 4.95
N CYS A 492 -10.85 -22.81 5.45
CA CYS A 492 -9.92 -21.93 4.76
C CYS A 492 -8.60 -22.64 4.44
N ARG A 493 -8.01 -23.35 5.42
CA ARG A 493 -6.76 -24.11 5.23
C ARG A 493 -6.93 -25.34 4.34
N ALA A 494 -8.13 -25.90 4.27
CA ALA A 494 -8.44 -27.04 3.41
C ALA A 494 -8.79 -26.65 1.97
N SER A 495 -8.87 -25.35 1.66
CA SER A 495 -9.14 -24.84 0.32
C SER A 495 -8.03 -25.22 -0.66
N LYS A 496 -8.39 -25.60 -1.88
CA LYS A 496 -7.45 -25.84 -2.99
C LYS A 496 -7.14 -24.56 -3.78
N LYS A 497 -7.84 -23.46 -3.50
CA LYS A 497 -7.53 -22.15 -4.07
C LYS A 497 -6.17 -21.65 -3.57
N THR A 498 -5.19 -21.63 -4.47
CA THR A 498 -3.83 -21.15 -4.18
C THR A 498 -3.58 -19.75 -4.74
N ILE A 499 -2.50 -19.11 -4.29
CA ILE A 499 -2.01 -17.85 -4.88
C ILE A 499 -1.56 -18.03 -6.34
N VAL A 500 -1.12 -19.24 -6.71
CA VAL A 500 -0.72 -19.55 -8.09
C VAL A 500 -1.94 -19.43 -9.02
N GLN A 501 -3.06 -20.04 -8.65
CA GLN A 501 -4.32 -19.87 -9.38
C GLN A 501 -4.77 -18.41 -9.47
N GLN A 502 -4.54 -17.60 -8.44
CA GLN A 502 -4.85 -16.16 -8.47
C GLN A 502 -4.01 -15.42 -9.52
N TYR A 503 -2.71 -15.73 -9.63
CA TYR A 503 -1.83 -15.19 -10.67
C TYR A 503 -2.23 -15.68 -12.07
N LEU A 504 -2.58 -16.96 -12.21
CA LEU A 504 -2.99 -17.55 -13.50
C LEU A 504 -4.33 -17.02 -14.02
N GLN A 505 -5.19 -16.51 -13.13
CA GLN A 505 -6.47 -15.89 -13.49
C GLN A 505 -6.34 -14.41 -13.89
N ASP A 506 -5.15 -13.82 -13.74
CA ASP A 506 -4.88 -12.45 -14.17
C ASP A 506 -4.88 -12.36 -15.71
N PRO A 507 -5.72 -11.50 -16.31
CA PRO A 507 -5.68 -11.27 -17.76
C PRO A 507 -4.32 -10.76 -18.27
N GLY A 508 -3.52 -10.16 -17.40
CA GLY A 508 -2.18 -9.65 -17.70
C GLY A 508 -1.03 -10.60 -17.34
N VAL A 509 -1.31 -11.87 -17.03
CA VAL A 509 -0.27 -12.85 -16.68
C VAL A 509 0.76 -12.99 -17.80
N ASN A 510 2.03 -12.96 -17.42
CA ASN A 510 3.17 -13.08 -18.34
C ASN A 510 4.37 -13.74 -17.64
N ILE A 511 5.43 -14.00 -18.42
CA ILE A 511 6.62 -14.68 -17.90
C ILE A 511 7.26 -13.93 -16.72
N ASP A 512 7.32 -12.60 -16.74
CA ASP A 512 7.95 -11.83 -15.66
C ASP A 512 7.14 -11.96 -14.37
N THR A 513 5.81 -11.94 -14.44
CA THR A 513 4.95 -12.14 -13.26
C THR A 513 5.06 -13.54 -12.69
N LEU A 514 5.20 -14.57 -13.53
CA LEU A 514 5.41 -15.95 -13.07
C LEU A 514 6.81 -16.15 -12.49
N MET A 515 7.82 -15.49 -13.05
CA MET A 515 9.19 -15.51 -12.53
C MET A 515 9.31 -14.79 -11.18
N ASP A 516 8.58 -13.69 -10.98
CA ASP A 516 8.47 -13.07 -9.66
C ASP A 516 7.81 -14.02 -8.65
N LEU A 517 6.69 -14.65 -9.01
CA LEU A 517 6.03 -15.64 -8.15
C LEU A 517 6.96 -16.80 -7.80
N TYR A 518 7.69 -17.34 -8.78
CA TYR A 518 8.71 -18.37 -8.58
C TYR A 518 9.76 -17.96 -7.54
N ARG A 519 10.31 -16.75 -7.69
CA ARG A 519 11.28 -16.19 -6.76
C ARG A 519 10.70 -16.05 -5.35
N ARG A 520 9.46 -15.59 -5.22
CA ARG A 520 8.77 -15.44 -3.92
C ARG A 520 8.52 -16.77 -3.24
N VAL A 521 8.16 -17.82 -3.99
CA VAL A 521 8.06 -19.19 -3.48
C VAL A 521 9.41 -19.65 -2.91
N ARG A 522 10.52 -19.42 -3.64
CA ARG A 522 11.87 -19.75 -3.14
C ARG A 522 12.25 -19.01 -1.86
N LEU A 523 11.83 -17.75 -1.73
CA LEU A 523 12.07 -16.93 -0.56
C LEU A 523 11.16 -17.27 0.64
N GLY A 524 10.35 -18.34 0.53
CA GLY A 524 9.47 -18.79 1.61
C GLY A 524 8.29 -17.85 1.86
N HIS A 525 7.86 -17.08 0.86
CA HIS A 525 6.71 -16.16 0.98
C HIS A 525 5.37 -16.90 1.07
N PHE A 526 5.35 -18.18 0.67
CA PHE A 526 4.15 -19.00 0.62
C PHE A 526 4.43 -20.41 1.16
N ASP A 527 3.40 -21.04 1.75
CA ASP A 527 3.50 -22.35 2.40
C ASP A 527 3.35 -23.52 1.40
N PHE A 528 4.05 -23.47 0.27
CA PHE A 528 4.14 -24.55 -0.72
C PHE A 528 5.47 -24.50 -1.47
N GLY A 529 5.84 -25.62 -2.09
CA GLY A 529 7.10 -25.77 -2.83
C GLY A 529 7.01 -25.44 -4.32
N ILE A 530 8.16 -25.42 -4.99
CA ILE A 530 8.27 -25.18 -6.44
C ILE A 530 7.50 -26.23 -7.25
N ASP A 531 7.41 -27.46 -6.75
CA ASP A 531 6.66 -28.57 -7.35
C ASP A 531 5.19 -28.22 -7.58
N VAL A 532 4.52 -27.66 -6.57
CA VAL A 532 3.11 -27.24 -6.67
C VAL A 532 2.96 -26.11 -7.69
N LEU A 533 3.89 -25.15 -7.70
CA LEU A 533 3.90 -24.06 -8.70
C LEU A 533 4.01 -24.62 -10.13
N LEU A 534 4.95 -25.53 -10.36
CA LEU A 534 5.16 -26.13 -11.68
C LEU A 534 3.97 -26.98 -12.13
N GLU A 535 3.38 -27.76 -11.23
CA GLU A 535 2.19 -28.57 -11.51
C GLU A 535 1.00 -27.68 -11.92
N GLU A 536 0.72 -26.64 -11.14
CA GLU A 536 -0.41 -25.76 -11.42
C GLU A 536 -0.22 -24.94 -12.69
N VAL A 537 0.98 -24.39 -12.92
CA VAL A 537 1.26 -23.66 -14.18
C VAL A 537 1.21 -24.61 -15.36
N GLY A 538 1.74 -25.83 -15.24
CA GLY A 538 1.70 -26.88 -16.26
C GLY A 538 0.29 -27.29 -16.67
N ASN A 539 -0.62 -27.38 -15.68
CA ASN A 539 -2.02 -27.76 -15.89
C ASN A 539 -2.95 -26.58 -16.20
N SER A 540 -2.42 -25.35 -16.21
CA SER A 540 -3.21 -24.14 -16.44
C SER A 540 -3.62 -23.97 -17.90
N SER A 541 -4.66 -23.17 -18.12
CA SER A 541 -5.17 -22.78 -19.44
C SER A 541 -4.60 -21.45 -19.95
N ILE A 542 -3.50 -20.95 -19.38
CA ILE A 542 -2.85 -19.73 -19.89
C ILE A 542 -2.21 -20.00 -21.25
N ASP A 543 -1.77 -18.95 -21.94
CA ASP A 543 -1.11 -19.07 -23.24
C ASP A 543 0.05 -20.09 -23.21
N LEU A 544 0.06 -21.01 -24.18
CA LEU A 544 1.02 -22.10 -24.27
C LEU A 544 2.47 -21.60 -24.31
N SER A 545 2.72 -20.49 -25.02
CA SER A 545 4.06 -19.92 -25.17
C SER A 545 4.58 -19.36 -23.84
N ILE A 546 3.71 -18.74 -23.04
CA ILE A 546 4.04 -18.24 -21.69
C ILE A 546 4.39 -19.41 -20.79
N ARG A 547 3.55 -20.45 -20.79
CA ARG A 547 3.71 -21.65 -19.97
C ARG A 547 5.00 -22.39 -20.30
N GLU A 548 5.26 -22.67 -21.58
CA GLU A 548 6.48 -23.36 -22.03
C GLU A 548 7.73 -22.54 -21.72
N ALA A 549 7.72 -21.23 -21.98
CA ALA A 549 8.86 -20.36 -21.71
C ALA A 549 9.20 -20.32 -20.21
N PHE A 550 8.18 -20.24 -19.34
CA PHE A 550 8.37 -20.29 -17.89
C PHE A 550 8.96 -21.63 -17.42
N ILE A 551 8.38 -22.76 -17.85
CA ILE A 551 8.86 -24.09 -17.46
C ILE A 551 10.31 -24.31 -17.93
N GLN A 552 10.62 -23.99 -19.19
CA GLN A 552 11.97 -24.10 -19.72
C GLN A 552 12.97 -23.24 -18.94
N HIS A 553 12.56 -22.03 -18.53
CA HIS A 553 13.39 -21.17 -17.72
C HIS A 553 13.73 -21.80 -16.36
N ILE A 554 12.74 -22.36 -15.65
CA ILE A 554 12.97 -23.01 -14.36
C ILE A 554 13.83 -24.26 -14.50
N LEU A 555 13.54 -25.13 -15.46
CA LEU A 555 14.33 -26.35 -15.69
C LEU A 555 15.81 -26.02 -15.97
N SER A 556 16.07 -24.95 -16.74
CA SER A 556 17.43 -24.48 -16.99
C SER A 556 18.12 -23.87 -15.77
N THR A 557 17.36 -23.26 -14.85
CA THR A 557 17.88 -22.57 -13.66
C THR A 557 18.17 -23.55 -12.52
N GLU A 558 17.34 -24.58 -12.37
CA GLU A 558 17.43 -25.53 -11.25
C GLU A 558 18.22 -26.80 -11.58
N ASN A 559 18.76 -26.93 -12.80
CA ASN A 559 19.38 -28.17 -13.30
C ASN A 559 18.46 -29.40 -13.14
N LEU A 560 17.14 -29.20 -13.23
CA LEU A 560 16.16 -30.26 -13.08
C LEU A 560 15.91 -30.94 -14.43
N SER A 561 16.01 -32.26 -14.48
CA SER A 561 15.53 -33.07 -15.61
C SER A 561 14.18 -33.70 -15.25
N VAL A 562 13.08 -33.27 -15.87
CA VAL A 562 11.79 -33.97 -15.73
C VAL A 562 11.15 -34.16 -17.10
N ALA A 563 10.66 -35.39 -17.34
CA ALA A 563 9.94 -35.78 -18.55
C ALA A 563 8.60 -35.03 -18.63
N ILE A 564 8.43 -34.21 -19.66
CA ILE A 564 7.14 -33.59 -19.98
C ILE A 564 6.25 -34.72 -20.51
N HIS A 565 5.23 -35.13 -19.75
CA HIS A 565 4.15 -35.92 -20.32
C HIS A 565 3.35 -35.01 -21.25
N GLN A 566 3.54 -35.21 -22.55
CA GLN A 566 2.58 -34.73 -23.54
C GLN A 566 1.26 -35.46 -23.31
N PRO A 567 0.11 -34.77 -23.39
CA PRO A 567 -1.17 -35.46 -23.41
C PRO A 567 -1.21 -36.34 -24.66
N GLU A 568 -1.40 -37.65 -24.49
CA GLU A 568 -1.69 -38.53 -25.61
C GLU A 568 -2.97 -38.04 -26.29
N GLU A 569 -2.85 -37.50 -27.49
CA GLU A 569 -3.97 -37.38 -28.41
C GLU A 569 -4.47 -38.79 -28.74
N VAL A 570 -5.55 -39.20 -28.10
CA VAL A 570 -6.36 -40.33 -28.55
C VAL A 570 -7.07 -39.90 -29.84
N PHE A 571 -6.42 -40.12 -30.98
CA PHE A 571 -7.13 -40.24 -32.25
C PHE A 571 -7.43 -41.73 -32.48
N GLU A 572 -8.66 -42.14 -32.14
CA GLU A 572 -9.29 -43.30 -32.79
C GLU A 572 -9.71 -42.88 -34.21
N VAL A 573 -9.06 -43.45 -35.24
CA VAL A 573 -9.68 -44.29 -36.30
C VAL A 573 -8.63 -45.24 -36.84
#